data_AF-A0A2U1TU64-F1
#
_entry.id   AF-A0A2U1TU64-F1
#
_cell.length_a   1.000
_cell.length_b   1.000
_cell.length_c   1.000
_cell.angle_alpha   90.00
_cell.angle_beta   90.00
_cell.angle_gamma   90.00
#
_symmetry.space_group_name_H-M   'P 1'
#
loop_
_entity.id
_entity.type
_entity.pdbx_description
1 polymer ?
#
loop_
_entity_poly.entity_id
_entity_poly.type
_entity_poly.pdbx_seq_one_letter_code
_entity_poly.pdbx_strand_id
1 'polypeptide(L)'
;MSSFIKLGIFEREAKTPEINVKQLALLLCGEDPDTKTTEIPVDKKSAYDIYYRHISKWLSASGLFRGGNQAPQQADYMFALAYPMIDEEITPEPIKIRCLKAVAYVASRNNGKEHLFQMGGEDLYLKGIELSRNQRGLHRKDDERDNTDKLIGLLVKLLAKKLGNSYGTIEEPTISKIYSELKILADEKNISMAGISKSTVYKKISSSLQILKISDE
;
A
#
# COMPACT_ATOMS: atom_id res chain seq x y z
N MET A 1 11.18 -7.53 -5.16
CA MET A 1 11.00 -6.80 -3.88
C MET A 1 12.20 -5.89 -3.64
N SER A 2 12.00 -4.63 -3.23
CA SER A 2 13.11 -3.77 -2.79
C SER A 2 13.67 -4.29 -1.45
N SER A 3 14.99 -4.27 -1.29
CA SER A 3 15.65 -4.65 -0.02
C SER A 3 15.20 -3.74 1.12
N PHE A 4 15.01 -4.30 2.32
CA PHE A 4 14.50 -3.58 3.50
C PHE A 4 15.29 -2.31 3.83
N ILE A 5 16.62 -2.35 3.69
CA ILE A 5 17.50 -1.19 3.96
C ILE A 5 17.30 -0.05 2.96
N LYS A 6 16.76 -0.33 1.77
CA LYS A 6 16.51 0.66 0.71
C LYS A 6 15.17 1.39 0.87
N LEU A 7 14.33 0.98 1.82
CA LEU A 7 13.07 1.65 2.15
C LEU A 7 13.36 2.91 2.97
N GLY A 8 12.55 3.95 2.84
CA GLY A 8 12.59 5.08 3.77
C GLY A 8 12.13 4.65 5.17
N ILE A 9 12.35 5.54 6.16
CA ILE A 9 12.07 5.21 7.56
C ILE A 9 10.60 4.84 7.76
N PHE A 10 9.67 5.63 7.23
CA PHE A 10 8.24 5.38 7.39
C PHE A 10 7.77 4.11 6.68
N GLU A 11 8.36 3.73 5.53
CA GLU A 11 8.05 2.46 4.89
C GLU A 11 8.60 1.25 5.65
N ARG A 12 9.70 1.41 6.39
CA ARG A 12 10.22 0.36 7.30
C ARG A 12 9.33 0.24 8.53
N GLU A 13 9.00 1.35 9.15
CA GLU A 13 8.16 1.37 10.36
C GLU A 13 6.73 0.91 10.08
N ALA A 14 6.19 1.19 8.90
CA ALA A 14 4.92 0.61 8.46
C ALA A 14 4.93 -0.94 8.44
N LYS A 15 6.11 -1.58 8.41
CA LYS A 15 6.27 -3.04 8.41
C LYS A 15 6.63 -3.62 9.79
N THR A 16 6.73 -2.79 10.83
CA THR A 16 7.04 -3.29 12.18
C THR A 16 5.91 -4.21 12.70
N PRO A 17 6.24 -5.35 13.35
CA PRO A 17 5.22 -6.22 13.93
C PRO A 17 4.63 -5.67 15.23
N GLU A 18 5.39 -4.85 15.97
CA GLU A 18 5.00 -4.30 17.25
C GLU A 18 5.43 -2.83 17.38
N ILE A 19 4.65 -2.06 18.11
CA ILE A 19 4.92 -0.64 18.36
C ILE A 19 4.34 -0.23 19.71
N ASN A 20 5.00 0.70 20.39
CA ASN A 20 4.48 1.31 21.61
C ASN A 20 3.82 2.68 21.35
N VAL A 21 3.21 3.27 22.39
CA VAL A 21 2.48 4.54 22.26
C VAL A 21 3.37 5.70 21.82
N LYS A 22 4.60 5.78 22.35
CA LYS A 22 5.55 6.84 22.01
C LYS A 22 5.91 6.79 20.53
N GLN A 23 6.29 5.61 20.05
CA GLN A 23 6.69 5.41 18.66
C GLN A 23 5.54 5.74 17.71
N LEU A 24 4.32 5.27 17.99
CA LEU A 24 3.16 5.58 17.15
C LEU A 24 2.84 7.07 17.09
N ALA A 25 2.90 7.78 18.23
CA ALA A 25 2.68 9.22 18.26
C ALA A 25 3.72 10.00 17.44
N LEU A 26 4.99 9.57 17.46
CA LEU A 26 6.04 10.15 16.63
C LEU A 26 5.81 9.90 15.14
N LEU A 27 5.41 8.68 14.77
CA LEU A 27 5.09 8.35 13.38
C LEU A 27 3.93 9.18 12.83
N LEU A 28 2.89 9.46 13.63
CA LEU A 28 1.80 10.35 13.24
C LEU A 28 2.25 11.80 13.03
N CYS A 29 3.31 12.24 13.72
CA CYS A 29 3.95 13.55 13.53
C CYS A 29 4.93 13.60 12.35
N GLY A 30 5.17 12.46 11.69
CA GLY A 30 6.22 12.33 10.69
C GLY A 30 7.62 12.50 11.27
N GLU A 31 7.83 11.96 12.47
CA GLU A 31 9.13 11.90 13.14
C GLU A 31 9.65 10.46 13.23
N ASP A 32 10.96 10.33 13.39
CA ASP A 32 11.61 9.05 13.66
C ASP A 32 11.07 8.47 14.99
N PRO A 33 10.60 7.20 15.03
CA PRO A 33 10.01 6.59 16.21
C PRO A 33 10.97 6.51 17.42
N ASP A 34 12.28 6.60 17.19
CA ASP A 34 13.31 6.56 18.23
C ASP A 34 13.68 7.96 18.76
N THR A 35 13.15 9.03 18.14
CA THR A 35 13.37 10.43 18.57
C THR A 35 13.10 10.60 20.06
N LYS A 36 14.02 11.24 20.79
CA LYS A 36 13.78 11.55 22.21
C LYS A 36 12.77 12.68 22.33
N THR A 37 11.97 12.66 23.39
CA THR A 37 10.94 13.69 23.61
C THR A 37 11.49 15.11 23.70
N THR A 38 12.75 15.27 24.12
CA THR A 38 13.49 16.55 24.17
C THR A 38 14.00 17.02 22.81
N GLU A 39 14.06 16.12 21.83
CA GLU A 39 14.59 16.35 20.49
C GLU A 39 13.47 16.58 19.45
N ILE A 40 12.19 16.49 19.88
CA ILE A 40 11.04 16.73 19.00
C ILE A 40 11.01 18.21 18.58
N PRO A 41 10.86 18.52 17.27
CA PRO A 41 10.73 19.89 16.79
C PRO A 41 9.59 20.65 17.48
N VAL A 42 9.81 21.93 17.77
CA VAL A 42 8.88 22.78 18.55
C VAL A 42 7.51 22.89 17.87
N ASP A 43 7.50 22.99 16.55
CA ASP A 43 6.31 23.05 15.70
C ASP A 43 5.49 21.75 15.74
N LYS A 44 6.12 20.61 16.02
CA LYS A 44 5.46 19.29 16.12
C LYS A 44 5.15 18.86 17.55
N LYS A 45 5.74 19.53 18.55
CA LYS A 45 5.62 19.14 19.96
C LYS A 45 4.17 19.12 20.44
N SER A 46 3.37 20.10 20.03
CA SER A 46 1.95 20.17 20.39
C SER A 46 1.16 18.99 19.80
N ALA A 47 1.35 18.68 18.51
CA ALA A 47 0.70 17.55 17.86
C ALA A 47 1.09 16.22 18.52
N TYR A 48 2.38 16.03 18.80
CA TYR A 48 2.87 14.86 19.51
C TYR A 48 2.22 14.67 20.89
N ASP A 49 2.14 15.73 21.70
CA ASP A 49 1.56 15.65 23.04
C ASP A 49 0.05 15.32 23.00
N ILE A 50 -0.66 15.79 21.96
CA ILE A 50 -2.05 15.43 21.70
C ILE A 50 -2.14 13.95 21.34
N TYR A 51 -1.41 13.49 20.31
CA TYR A 51 -1.46 12.10 19.88
C TYR A 51 -1.08 11.13 21.00
N TYR A 52 0.03 11.38 21.69
CA TYR A 52 0.48 10.54 22.79
C TYR A 52 -0.62 10.39 23.86
N ARG A 53 -1.25 11.50 24.26
CA ARG A 53 -2.34 11.50 25.26
C ARG A 53 -3.56 10.73 24.78
N HIS A 54 -3.99 10.94 23.54
CA HIS A 54 -5.18 10.30 22.99
C HIS A 54 -4.97 8.81 22.76
N ILE A 55 -3.84 8.41 22.17
CA ILE A 55 -3.47 6.99 22.00
C ILE A 55 -3.42 6.30 23.36
N SER A 56 -2.76 6.89 24.37
CA SER A 56 -2.70 6.33 25.73
C SER A 56 -4.08 6.09 26.33
N LYS A 57 -4.98 7.08 26.17
CA LYS A 57 -6.34 7.02 26.70
C LYS A 57 -7.16 5.93 26.00
N TRP A 58 -7.09 5.85 24.67
CA TRP A 58 -7.87 4.90 23.88
C TRP A 58 -7.35 3.47 24.05
N LEU A 59 -6.04 3.30 24.13
CA LEU A 59 -5.39 2.03 24.45
C LEU A 59 -5.94 1.49 25.77
N SER A 60 -5.95 2.33 26.81
CA SER A 60 -6.42 1.96 28.16
C SER A 60 -7.93 1.70 28.20
N ALA A 61 -8.72 2.52 27.50
CA ALA A 61 -10.19 2.42 27.50
C ALA A 61 -10.73 1.23 26.72
N SER A 62 -10.02 0.78 25.67
CA SER A 62 -10.51 -0.29 24.79
C SER A 62 -10.57 -1.66 25.47
N GLY A 63 -9.75 -1.90 26.50
CA GLY A 63 -9.60 -3.22 27.14
C GLY A 63 -8.94 -4.30 26.26
N LEU A 64 -8.45 -3.95 25.07
CA LEU A 64 -7.87 -4.87 24.10
C LEU A 64 -6.35 -5.04 24.22
N PHE A 65 -5.69 -4.05 24.79
CA PHE A 65 -4.23 -4.00 24.90
C PHE A 65 -3.75 -4.46 26.27
N ARG A 66 -2.53 -4.96 26.35
CA ARG A 66 -1.95 -5.49 27.59
C ARG A 66 -0.77 -4.65 28.05
N GLY A 67 -0.75 -4.30 29.33
CA GLY A 67 0.32 -3.47 29.91
C GLY A 67 0.09 -1.97 29.70
N GLY A 68 1.12 -1.17 29.97
CA GLY A 68 1.05 0.29 29.88
C GLY A 68 1.64 0.84 28.56
N ASN A 69 1.73 2.16 28.47
CA ASN A 69 2.16 2.87 27.26
C ASN A 69 3.51 2.46 26.66
N GLN A 70 4.42 1.95 27.50
CA GLN A 70 5.76 1.53 27.10
C GLN A 70 5.80 0.10 26.57
N ALA A 71 4.77 -0.71 26.86
CA ALA A 71 4.71 -2.09 26.42
C ALA A 71 4.46 -2.13 24.90
N PRO A 72 5.32 -2.80 24.11
CA PRO A 72 5.05 -3.05 22.70
C PRO A 72 3.71 -3.77 22.53
N GLN A 73 2.90 -3.28 21.61
CA GLN A 73 1.61 -3.88 21.24
C GLN A 73 1.65 -4.30 19.78
N GLN A 74 0.78 -5.24 19.40
CA GLN A 74 0.63 -5.65 18.01
C GLN A 74 0.32 -4.44 17.11
N ALA A 75 1.17 -4.24 16.10
CA ALA A 75 1.13 -3.05 15.26
C ALA A 75 -0.21 -2.87 14.53
N ASP A 76 -0.87 -3.96 14.10
CA ASP A 76 -2.18 -3.86 13.42
C ASP A 76 -3.26 -3.20 14.28
N TYR A 77 -3.33 -3.53 15.57
CA TYR A 77 -4.32 -2.92 16.46
C TYR A 77 -3.95 -1.48 16.79
N MET A 78 -2.66 -1.21 16.98
CA MET A 78 -2.15 0.15 17.25
C MET A 78 -2.40 1.10 16.07
N PHE A 79 -2.06 0.69 14.85
CA PHE A 79 -2.29 1.49 13.64
C PHE A 79 -3.78 1.60 13.31
N ALA A 80 -4.60 0.59 13.61
CA ALA A 80 -6.05 0.70 13.46
C ALA A 80 -6.64 1.72 14.46
N LEU A 81 -6.18 1.70 15.71
CA LEU A 81 -6.57 2.67 16.74
C LEU A 81 -6.18 4.10 16.36
N ALA A 82 -5.03 4.30 15.72
CA ALA A 82 -4.56 5.61 15.27
C ALA A 82 -5.25 6.14 14.00
N TYR A 83 -6.01 5.31 13.28
CA TYR A 83 -6.65 5.74 12.03
C TYR A 83 -7.48 7.02 12.14
N PRO A 84 -8.33 7.22 13.18
CA PRO A 84 -9.10 8.45 13.35
C PRO A 84 -8.24 9.69 13.68
N MET A 85 -6.95 9.50 13.99
CA MET A 85 -6.03 10.58 14.39
C MET A 85 -5.10 11.01 13.25
N ILE A 86 -5.26 10.42 12.05
CA ILE A 86 -4.47 10.80 10.87
C ILE A 86 -4.72 12.26 10.53
N ASP A 87 -3.64 12.99 10.33
CA ASP A 87 -3.67 14.34 9.80
C ASP A 87 -3.10 14.33 8.37
N GLU A 88 -3.82 14.95 7.43
CA GLU A 88 -3.46 14.91 6.01
C GLU A 88 -2.18 15.69 5.68
N GLU A 89 -1.83 16.70 6.48
CA GLU A 89 -0.67 17.56 6.27
C GLU A 89 0.55 17.04 7.03
N ILE A 90 0.34 16.47 8.22
CA ILE A 90 1.42 16.08 9.14
C ILE A 90 1.82 14.61 8.99
N THR A 91 0.85 13.70 8.86
CA THR A 91 1.14 12.26 8.89
C THR A 91 1.77 11.80 7.56
N PRO A 92 2.90 11.07 7.55
CA PRO A 92 3.50 10.58 6.30
C PRO A 92 2.62 9.56 5.59
N GLU A 93 2.62 9.61 4.26
CA GLU A 93 1.81 8.73 3.40
C GLU A 93 1.97 7.22 3.71
N PRO A 94 3.19 6.67 3.94
CA PRO A 94 3.33 5.27 4.31
C PRO A 94 2.59 4.89 5.60
N ILE A 95 2.50 5.82 6.55
CA ILE A 95 1.81 5.63 7.82
C ILE A 95 0.29 5.72 7.63
N LYS A 96 -0.21 6.68 6.81
CA LYS A 96 -1.63 6.75 6.46
C LYS A 96 -2.13 5.44 5.83
N ILE A 97 -1.38 4.95 4.84
CA ILE A 97 -1.67 3.67 4.17
C ILE A 97 -1.62 2.51 5.16
N ARG A 98 -0.65 2.51 6.09
CA ARG A 98 -0.52 1.48 7.12
C ARG A 98 -1.73 1.45 8.05
N CYS A 99 -2.19 2.59 8.54
CA CYS A 99 -3.39 2.70 9.37
C CYS A 99 -4.63 2.19 8.64
N LEU A 100 -4.84 2.60 7.38
CA LEU A 100 -5.97 2.12 6.58
C LEU A 100 -5.96 0.60 6.40
N LYS A 101 -4.79 0.02 6.06
CA LYS A 101 -4.61 -1.43 5.95
C LYS A 101 -4.87 -2.15 7.27
N ALA A 102 -4.44 -1.54 8.39
CA ALA A 102 -4.62 -2.07 9.73
C ALA A 102 -6.11 -2.17 10.09
N VAL A 103 -6.91 -1.13 9.82
CA VAL A 103 -8.37 -1.14 10.02
C VAL A 103 -9.01 -2.28 9.23
N ALA A 104 -8.64 -2.42 7.96
CA ALA A 104 -9.21 -3.44 7.10
C ALA A 104 -8.84 -4.87 7.55
N TYR A 105 -7.59 -5.06 7.97
CA TYR A 105 -7.12 -6.33 8.54
C TYR A 105 -7.82 -6.67 9.86
N VAL A 106 -7.96 -5.71 10.78
CA VAL A 106 -8.69 -5.95 12.04
C VAL A 106 -10.15 -6.28 11.73
N ALA A 107 -10.81 -5.53 10.83
CA ALA A 107 -12.21 -5.78 10.45
C ALA A 107 -12.47 -7.18 9.85
N SER A 108 -11.46 -7.80 9.24
CA SER A 108 -11.55 -9.15 8.66
C SER A 108 -11.34 -10.27 9.67
N ARG A 109 -10.92 -9.97 10.91
CA ARG A 109 -10.75 -10.95 11.99
C ARG A 109 -12.08 -11.25 12.69
N ASN A 110 -12.14 -12.39 13.38
CA ASN A 110 -13.27 -12.72 14.25
C ASN A 110 -13.39 -11.66 15.35
N ASN A 111 -14.60 -11.15 15.57
CA ASN A 111 -14.91 -10.02 16.46
C ASN A 111 -14.16 -8.72 16.14
N GLY A 112 -13.59 -8.63 14.93
CA GLY A 112 -12.73 -7.52 14.54
C GLY A 112 -13.47 -6.19 14.47
N LYS A 113 -14.74 -6.20 14.09
CA LYS A 113 -15.56 -4.98 14.01
C LYS A 113 -15.87 -4.46 15.42
N GLU A 114 -16.20 -5.36 16.34
CA GLU A 114 -16.40 -5.06 17.76
C GLU A 114 -15.12 -4.48 18.37
N HIS A 115 -13.95 -5.03 18.02
CA HIS A 115 -12.67 -4.45 18.44
C HIS A 115 -12.46 -3.04 17.90
N LEU A 116 -12.81 -2.78 16.63
CA LEU A 116 -12.75 -1.42 16.06
C LEU A 116 -13.69 -0.45 16.79
N PHE A 117 -14.89 -0.90 17.16
CA PHE A 117 -15.81 -0.11 17.97
C PHE A 117 -15.22 0.22 19.35
N GLN A 118 -14.56 -0.73 20.00
CA GLN A 118 -13.91 -0.51 21.30
C GLN A 118 -12.71 0.45 21.23
N MET A 119 -12.00 0.49 20.09
CA MET A 119 -10.83 1.37 19.91
C MET A 119 -11.20 2.80 19.52
N GLY A 120 -12.20 2.99 18.66
CA GLY A 120 -12.49 4.29 18.03
C GLY A 120 -13.97 4.61 17.87
N GLY A 121 -14.86 3.85 18.51
CA GLY A 121 -16.30 4.08 18.47
C GLY A 121 -16.94 3.76 17.12
N GLU A 122 -18.09 4.39 16.87
CA GLU A 122 -18.93 4.15 15.69
C GLU A 122 -18.22 4.48 14.37
N ASP A 123 -17.47 5.59 14.32
CA ASP A 123 -16.76 6.00 13.10
C ASP A 123 -15.76 4.93 12.63
N LEU A 124 -14.96 4.40 13.56
CA LEU A 124 -13.98 3.37 13.25
C LEU A 124 -14.64 2.03 12.90
N TYR A 125 -15.75 1.72 13.57
CA TYR A 125 -16.59 0.54 13.25
C TYR A 125 -17.14 0.60 11.82
N LEU A 126 -17.76 1.72 11.45
CA LEU A 126 -18.33 1.92 10.10
C LEU A 126 -17.25 1.88 9.03
N LYS A 127 -16.07 2.48 9.30
CA LYS A 127 -14.93 2.38 8.40
C LYS A 127 -14.46 0.93 8.22
N GLY A 128 -14.42 0.15 9.29
CA GLY A 128 -14.15 -1.28 9.23
C GLY A 128 -15.13 -2.05 8.36
N ILE A 129 -16.43 -1.76 8.47
CA ILE A 129 -17.47 -2.35 7.60
C ILE A 129 -17.21 -1.98 6.14
N GLU A 130 -17.04 -0.70 5.85
CA GLU A 130 -16.78 -0.19 4.51
C GLU A 130 -15.57 -0.90 3.88
N LEU A 131 -14.45 -0.96 4.60
CA LEU A 131 -13.22 -1.59 4.12
C LEU A 131 -13.33 -3.11 4.00
N SER A 132 -14.07 -3.79 4.88
CA SER A 132 -14.31 -5.23 4.73
C SER A 132 -15.14 -5.57 3.49
N ARG A 133 -16.05 -4.67 3.08
CA ARG A 133 -16.82 -4.77 1.83
C ARG A 133 -15.96 -4.39 0.62
N ASN A 134 -15.17 -3.33 0.74
CA ASN A 134 -14.33 -2.78 -0.32
C ASN A 134 -13.01 -3.54 -0.55
N GLN A 135 -12.49 -4.29 0.43
CA GLN A 135 -11.32 -5.15 0.24
C GLN A 135 -11.56 -6.26 -0.79
N ARG A 136 -12.82 -6.72 -0.94
CA ARG A 136 -13.19 -7.57 -2.09
C ARG A 136 -13.00 -6.85 -3.43
N GLY A 137 -13.15 -5.52 -3.48
CA GLY A 137 -12.96 -4.71 -4.68
C GLY A 137 -11.51 -4.28 -4.91
N LEU A 138 -10.75 -4.00 -3.84
CA LEU A 138 -9.35 -3.56 -3.94
C LEU A 138 -8.41 -4.72 -4.30
N HIS A 139 -8.58 -5.89 -3.66
CA HIS A 139 -7.90 -7.12 -4.09
C HIS A 139 -8.28 -7.46 -5.53
N ARG A 140 -9.56 -7.37 -5.89
CA ARG A 140 -9.99 -7.59 -7.28
C ARG A 140 -9.34 -6.61 -8.25
N LYS A 141 -9.16 -5.34 -7.90
CA LYS A 141 -8.55 -4.34 -8.78
C LYS A 141 -7.04 -4.54 -8.96
N ASP A 142 -6.33 -4.91 -7.90
CA ASP A 142 -4.91 -5.27 -7.99
C ASP A 142 -4.72 -6.61 -8.70
N ASP A 143 -5.54 -7.63 -8.41
CA ASP A 143 -5.55 -8.93 -9.08
C ASP A 143 -5.93 -8.79 -10.57
N GLU A 144 -6.90 -7.95 -10.91
CA GLU A 144 -7.32 -7.68 -12.30
C GLU A 144 -6.24 -6.92 -13.06
N ARG A 145 -5.53 -5.98 -12.41
CA ARG A 145 -4.37 -5.31 -13.00
C ARG A 145 -3.23 -6.31 -13.23
N ASP A 146 -2.93 -7.17 -12.26
CA ASP A 146 -1.87 -8.17 -12.37
C ASP A 146 -2.22 -9.24 -13.41
N ASN A 147 -3.48 -9.66 -13.50
CA ASN A 147 -3.97 -10.58 -14.54
C ASN A 147 -3.93 -9.94 -15.93
N THR A 148 -4.28 -8.65 -16.04
CA THR A 148 -4.14 -7.88 -17.28
C THR A 148 -2.68 -7.80 -17.70
N ASP A 149 -1.77 -7.56 -16.75
CA ASP A 149 -0.35 -7.42 -17.05
C ASP A 149 0.28 -8.76 -17.43
N LYS A 150 -0.14 -9.87 -16.80
CA LYS A 150 0.20 -11.24 -17.22
C LYS A 150 -0.32 -11.53 -18.62
N LEU A 151 -1.57 -11.19 -18.93
CA LEU A 151 -2.18 -11.40 -20.24
C LEU A 151 -1.41 -10.64 -21.34
N ILE A 152 -1.08 -9.36 -21.10
CA ILE A 152 -0.28 -8.56 -22.03
C ILE A 152 1.08 -9.22 -22.28
N GLY A 153 1.77 -9.67 -21.22
CA GLY A 153 3.05 -10.36 -21.35
C GLY A 153 2.95 -11.66 -22.16
N LEU A 154 1.89 -12.46 -21.92
CA LEU A 154 1.65 -13.71 -22.63
C LEU A 154 1.32 -13.47 -24.10
N LEU A 155 0.52 -12.46 -24.43
CA LEU A 155 0.20 -12.09 -25.81
C LEU A 155 1.46 -11.65 -26.57
N VAL A 156 2.31 -10.84 -25.93
CA VAL A 156 3.59 -10.42 -26.51
C VAL A 156 4.52 -11.62 -26.74
N LYS A 157 4.66 -12.52 -25.76
CA LYS A 157 5.41 -13.78 -25.92
C LYS A 157 4.82 -14.68 -27.01
N LEU A 158 3.49 -14.76 -27.12
CA LEU A 158 2.79 -15.56 -28.13
C LEU A 158 3.02 -15.01 -29.54
N LEU A 159 2.99 -13.68 -29.71
CA LEU A 159 3.32 -13.02 -30.98
C LEU A 159 4.76 -13.32 -31.39
N ALA A 160 5.71 -13.19 -30.47
CA ALA A 160 7.10 -13.56 -30.72
C ALA A 160 7.26 -15.06 -31.03
N LYS A 161 6.55 -15.95 -30.31
CA LYS A 161 6.54 -17.40 -30.59
C LYS A 161 6.03 -17.74 -31.98
N LYS A 162 4.96 -17.08 -32.43
CA LYS A 162 4.30 -17.39 -33.70
C LYS A 162 5.00 -16.75 -34.90
N LEU A 163 5.60 -15.58 -34.73
CA LEU A 163 6.11 -14.77 -35.82
C LEU A 163 7.65 -14.64 -35.83
N GLY A 164 8.33 -14.92 -34.71
CA GLY A 164 9.76 -15.30 -34.52
C GLY A 164 10.85 -14.35 -35.00
N ASN A 165 10.69 -13.75 -36.18
CA ASN A 165 11.74 -13.04 -36.90
C ASN A 165 11.65 -11.53 -36.67
N SER A 166 10.49 -10.92 -36.95
CA SER A 166 10.32 -9.47 -36.85
C SER A 166 9.94 -8.99 -35.45
N TYR A 167 9.39 -9.89 -34.63
CA TYR A 167 8.88 -9.58 -33.28
C TYR A 167 9.83 -10.00 -32.16
N GLY A 168 11.03 -10.48 -32.48
CA GLY A 168 12.00 -11.01 -31.51
C GLY A 168 11.68 -12.43 -31.07
N THR A 169 12.38 -12.88 -30.02
CA THR A 169 12.20 -14.23 -29.44
C THR A 169 11.16 -14.21 -28.32
N ILE A 170 10.77 -15.39 -27.84
CA ILE A 170 9.83 -15.53 -26.72
C ILE A 170 10.39 -14.86 -25.45
N GLU A 171 11.71 -14.93 -25.29
CA GLU A 171 12.47 -14.46 -24.15
C GLU A 171 12.78 -12.96 -24.26
N GLU A 172 13.00 -12.48 -25.49
CA GLU A 172 13.29 -11.09 -25.82
C GLU A 172 12.44 -10.56 -26.99
N PRO A 173 11.16 -10.24 -26.73
CA PRO A 173 10.28 -9.62 -27.73
C PRO A 173 10.74 -8.21 -28.11
N THR A 174 10.64 -7.86 -29.40
CA THR A 174 11.02 -6.55 -29.93
C THR A 174 9.88 -5.53 -29.75
N ILE A 175 9.87 -4.86 -28.60
CA ILE A 175 8.82 -3.89 -28.19
C ILE A 175 8.66 -2.74 -29.20
N SER A 176 9.74 -2.28 -29.83
CA SER A 176 9.70 -1.21 -30.83
C SER A 176 8.87 -1.58 -32.05
N LYS A 177 9.01 -2.81 -32.55
CA LYS A 177 8.24 -3.31 -33.68
C LYS A 177 6.77 -3.46 -33.30
N ILE A 178 6.48 -4.02 -32.12
CA ILE A 178 5.12 -4.13 -31.59
C ILE A 178 4.43 -2.76 -31.52
N TYR A 179 5.09 -1.75 -30.96
CA TYR A 179 4.52 -0.40 -30.88
C TYR A 179 4.22 0.20 -32.27
N SER A 180 5.12 -0.01 -33.23
CA SER A 180 4.96 0.50 -34.60
C SER A 180 3.74 -0.13 -35.29
N GLU A 181 3.57 -1.44 -35.13
CA GLU A 181 2.45 -2.20 -35.69
C GLU A 181 1.11 -1.89 -34.99
N LEU A 182 1.14 -1.65 -33.67
CA LEU A 182 -0.03 -1.16 -32.94
C LEU A 182 -0.52 0.18 -33.47
N LYS A 183 0.40 1.08 -33.86
CA LYS A 183 0.05 2.37 -34.44
C LYS A 183 -0.60 2.20 -35.82
N ILE A 184 -0.01 1.38 -36.69
CA ILE A 184 -0.58 1.06 -38.01
C ILE A 184 -1.99 0.47 -37.84
N LEU A 185 -2.15 -0.51 -36.96
CA LEU A 185 -3.44 -1.15 -36.70
C LEU A 185 -4.48 -0.16 -36.14
N ALA A 186 -4.07 0.73 -35.23
CA ALA A 186 -4.95 1.76 -34.69
C ALA A 186 -5.42 2.73 -35.79
N ASP A 187 -4.51 3.14 -36.67
CA ASP A 187 -4.82 3.99 -37.82
C ASP A 187 -5.79 3.27 -38.78
N GLU A 188 -5.53 2.00 -39.12
CA GLU A 188 -6.39 1.18 -39.98
C GLU A 188 -7.80 0.95 -39.42
N LYS A 189 -7.92 0.88 -38.08
CA LYS A 189 -9.19 0.63 -37.38
C LYS A 189 -9.84 1.90 -36.84
N ASN A 190 -9.30 3.08 -37.13
CA ASN A 190 -9.75 4.37 -36.60
C ASN A 190 -9.85 4.37 -35.05
N ILE A 191 -8.89 3.76 -34.36
CA ILE A 191 -8.79 3.72 -32.90
C ILE A 191 -7.90 4.87 -32.43
N SER A 192 -8.38 5.64 -31.46
CA SER A 192 -7.60 6.74 -30.88
C SER A 192 -6.37 6.22 -30.12
N MET A 193 -5.21 6.81 -30.41
CA MET A 193 -3.95 6.57 -29.68
C MET A 193 -3.79 7.46 -28.43
N ALA A 194 -4.83 8.20 -28.04
CA ALA A 194 -4.80 9.03 -26.83
C ALA A 194 -4.48 8.16 -25.59
N GLY A 195 -3.43 8.52 -24.86
CA GLY A 195 -2.93 7.75 -23.70
C GLY A 195 -1.99 6.58 -24.05
N ILE A 196 -1.85 6.20 -25.32
CA ILE A 196 -0.99 5.10 -25.81
C ILE A 196 0.32 5.66 -26.38
N SER A 197 1.03 6.45 -25.57
CA SER A 197 2.33 6.99 -25.96
C SER A 197 3.39 5.88 -26.02
N LYS A 198 4.48 6.11 -26.77
CA LYS A 198 5.61 5.18 -26.85
C LYS A 198 6.14 4.82 -25.45
N SER A 199 6.33 5.80 -24.57
CA SER A 199 6.82 5.56 -23.21
C SER A 199 5.83 4.75 -22.37
N THR A 200 4.52 4.99 -22.52
CA THR A 200 3.47 4.22 -21.85
C THR A 200 3.51 2.75 -22.26
N VAL A 201 3.55 2.47 -23.57
CA VAL A 201 3.55 1.10 -24.10
C VAL A 201 4.81 0.35 -23.70
N TYR A 202 5.97 1.00 -23.82
CA TYR A 202 7.25 0.40 -23.43
C TYR A 202 7.24 0.02 -21.94
N LYS A 203 6.86 0.97 -21.08
CA LYS A 203 6.79 0.71 -19.64
C LYS A 203 5.84 -0.46 -19.34
N LYS A 204 4.65 -0.47 -19.95
CA LYS A 204 3.63 -1.50 -19.70
C LYS A 204 4.11 -2.89 -20.14
N ILE A 205 4.63 -3.03 -21.36
CA ILE A 205 5.13 -4.31 -21.87
C ILE A 205 6.34 -4.78 -21.08
N SER A 206 7.29 -3.90 -20.75
CA SER A 206 8.46 -4.27 -19.94
C SER A 206 8.06 -4.76 -18.54
N SER A 207 7.14 -4.07 -17.87
CA SER A 207 6.61 -4.50 -16.57
C SER A 207 5.88 -5.84 -16.66
N SER A 208 5.02 -6.02 -17.67
CA SER A 208 4.32 -7.29 -17.95
C SER A 208 5.28 -8.46 -18.16
N LEU A 209 6.36 -8.27 -18.93
CA LEU A 209 7.37 -9.31 -19.17
C LEU A 209 8.17 -9.65 -17.90
N GLN A 210 8.45 -8.67 -17.04
CA GLN A 210 9.10 -8.90 -15.75
C GLN A 210 8.25 -9.74 -14.79
N ILE A 211 6.93 -9.50 -14.75
CA ILE A 211 6.01 -10.28 -13.91
C ILE A 211 6.05 -11.77 -14.27
N LEU A 212 6.09 -12.09 -15.57
CA LEU A 212 6.16 -13.48 -16.02
C LEU A 212 7.48 -14.15 -15.66
N LYS A 213 8.62 -13.43 -15.68
CA LYS A 213 9.93 -13.99 -15.29
C LYS A 213 9.98 -14.39 -13.81
N ILE A 214 9.23 -13.70 -12.95
CA ILE A 214 9.15 -13.99 -11.51
C ILE A 214 8.20 -15.17 -11.22
N SER A 215 7.33 -15.52 -12.17
CA SER A 215 6.32 -16.58 -12.01
C SER A 215 6.82 -17.97 -12.46
N ASP A 216 8.00 -18.02 -13.10
CA ASP A 216 8.65 -19.24 -13.61
C ASP A 216 9.71 -19.79 -12.63
N GLU A 217 9.86 -19.21 -11.43
CA GLU A 217 10.67 -19.70 -10.28
C GLU A 217 9.77 -20.21 -9.14
#